data_AF-A0A840YHK4-F1
#
_entry.id   AF-A0A840YHK4-F1
#
_cell.length_a   1.000
_cell.length_b   1.000
_cell.length_c   1.000
_cell.angle_alpha   90.00
_cell.angle_beta   90.00
_cell.angle_gamma   90.00
#
_symmetry.space_group_name_H-M   'P 1'
#
loop_
_entity.id
_entity.type
_entity.pdbx_description
1 polymer ?
#
loop_
_entity_poly.entity_id
_entity_poly.type
_entity_poly.pdbx_seq_one_letter_code
_entity_poly.pdbx_strand_id
1 'polypeptide(L)'
;MRDCRCRTAVSRLIILQGFRRHPSRGIASTGETMLSRFAFLRNGALAAAFAVLMAPGAASAHAMLHSSDPGDGATLNSSPRALHLMFTEECRVTSLRLLDEAGKERQIRREGGREAASHATATVPSSLPPGAYRIEWRAMGGDGHVMSGAVRFAVTSSR
;
A
#
# COMPACT_ATOMS: atom_id res chain seq x y z
N MET A 1 -20.48 0.55 58.66
CA MET A 1 -21.71 0.92 59.39
C MET A 1 -22.70 1.47 58.39
N ARG A 2 -23.88 0.83 58.31
CA ARG A 2 -25.23 1.40 58.10
C ARG A 2 -25.43 2.37 56.92
N ASP A 3 -26.45 2.31 56.09
CA ASP A 3 -27.59 1.40 55.89
C ASP A 3 -28.42 2.01 54.73
N CYS A 4 -28.92 1.14 53.85
CA CYS A 4 -30.30 1.11 53.36
C CYS A 4 -30.96 2.19 52.45
N ARG A 5 -31.89 1.60 51.64
CA ARG A 5 -33.12 2.11 50.95
C ARG A 5 -32.89 2.68 49.55
N CYS A 6 -33.31 2.05 48.45
CA CYS A 6 -34.55 1.30 48.14
C CYS A 6 -35.82 2.07 48.49
N ARG A 7 -36.44 2.71 47.49
CA ARG A 7 -37.86 3.03 47.53
C ARG A 7 -38.50 3.06 46.14
N THR A 8 -39.56 2.29 46.07
CA THR A 8 -40.46 1.99 44.97
C THR A 8 -41.50 3.11 44.74
N ALA A 9 -42.03 3.09 43.51
CA ALA A 9 -43.20 3.77 42.95
C ALA A 9 -44.35 4.21 43.88
N VAL A 10 -44.97 5.33 43.52
CA VAL A 10 -46.38 5.74 43.77
C VAL A 10 -46.65 6.89 42.77
N SER A 11 -47.81 7.19 42.18
CA SER A 11 -49.06 6.50 41.84
C SER A 11 -49.91 7.56 41.11
N ARG A 12 -50.75 7.09 40.19
CA ARG A 12 -52.00 7.67 39.64
C ARG A 12 -52.29 9.16 39.83
N LEU A 13 -52.60 9.82 38.70
CA LEU A 13 -53.68 10.80 38.64
C LEU A 13 -54.70 10.38 37.58
N ILE A 14 -55.93 10.23 38.05
CA ILE A 14 -57.17 9.93 37.33
C ILE A 14 -57.75 11.27 36.87
N ILE A 15 -58.07 11.45 35.58
CA ILE A 15 -59.17 12.33 35.17
C ILE A 15 -59.99 11.63 34.10
N LEU A 16 -61.29 11.68 34.39
CA LEU A 16 -62.41 11.07 33.71
C LEU A 16 -62.75 11.78 32.38
N GLN A 17 -63.71 11.17 31.68
CA GLN A 17 -64.79 11.79 30.90
C GLN A 17 -64.72 11.54 29.38
N GLY A 18 -65.78 10.90 28.88
CA GLY A 18 -66.36 11.27 27.58
C GLY A 18 -66.31 10.23 26.46
N PHE A 19 -67.01 9.11 26.63
CA PHE A 19 -67.51 8.33 25.49
C PHE A 19 -68.43 9.22 24.63
N ARG A 20 -68.06 9.48 23.37
CA ARG A 20 -69.00 9.77 22.29
C ARG A 20 -68.73 8.83 21.12
N ARG A 21 -69.66 7.91 20.91
CA ARG A 21 -69.75 7.07 19.70
C ARG A 21 -70.37 7.92 18.60
N HIS A 22 -69.73 7.98 17.43
CA HIS A 22 -70.34 8.48 16.21
C HIS A 22 -70.29 7.37 15.14
N PRO A 23 -71.39 7.06 14.43
CA PRO A 23 -71.47 5.88 13.58
C PRO A 23 -70.90 6.15 12.18
N SER A 24 -70.18 5.14 11.69
CA SER A 24 -70.07 4.65 10.32
C SER A 24 -70.39 5.61 9.16
N ARG A 25 -69.35 5.95 8.40
CA ARG A 25 -69.45 6.12 6.95
C ARG A 25 -68.32 5.32 6.29
N GLY A 26 -68.70 4.24 5.63
CA GLY A 26 -67.82 3.54 4.69
C GLY A 26 -67.64 4.39 3.44
N ILE A 27 -66.41 4.47 2.95
CA ILE A 27 -66.11 4.83 1.57
C ILE A 27 -65.16 3.76 1.06
N ALA A 28 -65.59 3.12 -0.01
CA ALA A 28 -64.90 2.07 -0.72
C ALA A 28 -63.64 2.59 -1.43
N SER A 29 -62.68 1.68 -1.55
CA SER A 29 -61.82 1.44 -2.72
C SER A 29 -61.25 2.65 -3.46
N THR A 30 -59.94 2.84 -3.36
CA THR A 30 -59.14 3.10 -4.57
C THR A 30 -57.72 2.60 -4.33
N GLY A 31 -57.26 1.70 -5.20
CA GLY A 31 -55.94 1.11 -5.13
C GLY A 31 -54.86 2.16 -5.41
N GLU A 32 -53.91 2.28 -4.49
CA GLU A 32 -52.70 3.06 -4.70
C GLU A 32 -51.50 2.10 -4.66
N THR A 33 -51.13 1.68 -5.86
CA THR A 33 -49.74 1.57 -6.36
C THR A 33 -48.74 0.75 -5.52
N MET A 34 -48.73 -0.55 -5.82
CA MET A 34 -47.65 -1.53 -5.61
C MET A 34 -46.33 -1.19 -6.38
N LEU A 35 -46.00 0.09 -6.57
CA LEU A 35 -44.88 0.54 -7.42
C LEU A 35 -43.88 1.43 -6.67
N SER A 36 -43.62 1.13 -5.39
CA SER A 36 -42.55 1.81 -4.64
C SER A 36 -41.63 0.81 -3.93
N ARG A 37 -41.09 -0.15 -4.69
CA ARG A 37 -39.92 -0.95 -4.28
C ARG A 37 -38.79 -0.97 -5.30
N PHE A 38 -39.03 -0.51 -6.53
CA PHE A 38 -38.03 -0.57 -7.61
C PHE A 38 -37.24 0.72 -7.83
N ALA A 39 -37.67 1.87 -7.29
CA ALA A 39 -36.89 3.11 -7.39
C ALA A 39 -35.64 3.12 -6.50
N PHE A 40 -35.66 2.40 -5.37
CA PHE A 40 -34.51 2.36 -4.45
C PHE A 40 -33.38 1.42 -4.91
N LEU A 41 -33.70 0.37 -5.67
CA LEU A 41 -32.70 -0.61 -6.12
C LEU A 41 -31.85 -0.08 -7.28
N ARG A 42 -32.40 0.79 -8.15
CA ARG A 42 -31.66 1.36 -9.29
C ARG A 42 -30.64 2.42 -8.85
N ASN A 43 -30.98 3.22 -7.83
CA ASN A 43 -30.07 4.24 -7.28
C ASN A 43 -28.99 3.64 -6.37
N GLY A 44 -29.26 2.54 -5.67
CA GLY A 44 -28.26 1.84 -4.86
C GLY A 44 -27.14 1.19 -5.70
N ALA A 45 -27.48 0.62 -6.86
CA ALA A 45 -26.50 0.00 -7.74
C ALA A 45 -25.54 1.01 -8.38
N LEU A 46 -26.04 2.17 -8.80
CA LEU A 46 -25.21 3.28 -9.31
C LEU A 46 -24.30 3.87 -8.22
N ALA A 47 -24.84 4.07 -7.01
CA ALA A 47 -24.04 4.59 -5.89
C ALA A 47 -22.95 3.60 -5.45
N ALA A 48 -23.25 2.30 -5.41
CA ALA A 48 -22.27 1.25 -5.09
C ALA A 48 -21.19 1.11 -6.18
N ALA A 49 -21.57 1.19 -7.46
CA ALA A 49 -20.61 1.19 -8.57
C ALA A 49 -19.67 2.40 -8.52
N PHE A 50 -20.19 3.58 -8.15
CA PHE A 50 -19.38 4.79 -7.98
C PHE A 50 -18.43 4.69 -6.79
N ALA A 51 -18.87 4.08 -5.69
CA ALA A 51 -18.04 3.87 -4.49
C ALA A 51 -16.85 2.92 -4.75
N VAL A 52 -17.01 1.92 -5.61
CA VAL A 52 -15.89 1.03 -6.02
C VAL A 52 -14.88 1.78 -6.89
N LEU A 53 -15.32 2.73 -7.73
CA LEU A 53 -14.43 3.56 -8.56
C LEU A 53 -13.65 4.60 -7.75
N MET A 54 -14.22 5.07 -6.62
CA MET A 54 -13.60 6.07 -5.75
C MET A 54 -12.74 5.47 -4.63
N ALA A 55 -12.57 4.14 -4.59
CA ALA A 55 -11.62 3.53 -3.68
C ALA A 55 -10.22 4.05 -4.03
N PRO A 56 -9.51 4.76 -3.12
CA PRO A 56 -8.16 5.20 -3.39
C PRO A 56 -7.30 3.96 -3.63
N GLY A 57 -6.89 3.76 -4.88
CA GLY A 57 -5.87 2.77 -5.21
C GLY A 57 -4.60 3.14 -4.46
N ALA A 58 -3.96 2.17 -3.82
CA ALA A 58 -2.64 2.37 -3.25
C ALA A 58 -1.64 2.64 -4.37
N ALA A 59 -1.51 3.90 -4.78
CA ALA A 59 -0.45 4.34 -5.67
C ALA A 59 0.83 4.38 -4.84
N SER A 60 1.65 3.33 -4.94
CA SER A 60 2.95 3.26 -4.30
C SER A 60 3.92 4.20 -5.02
N ALA A 61 3.94 5.47 -4.61
CA ALA A 61 4.86 6.51 -5.08
C ALA A 61 6.20 6.49 -4.33
N HIS A 62 6.76 5.30 -4.07
CA HIS A 62 8.04 5.17 -3.38
C HIS A 62 9.16 4.89 -4.39
N ALA A 63 10.36 5.44 -4.17
CA ALA A 63 11.51 5.35 -5.08
C ALA A 63 11.96 3.89 -5.32
N MET A 64 11.47 3.28 -6.40
CA MET A 64 11.86 1.92 -6.78
C MET A 64 13.17 1.97 -7.59
N LEU A 65 13.92 0.88 -7.58
CA LEU A 65 14.99 0.69 -8.56
C LEU A 65 14.35 0.69 -9.96
N HIS A 66 14.71 1.67 -10.78
CA HIS A 66 14.23 1.83 -12.15
C HIS A 66 15.04 0.97 -13.12
N SER A 67 16.37 1.03 -13.00
CA SER A 67 17.28 0.26 -13.84
C SER A 67 18.64 0.07 -13.17
N SER A 68 19.43 -0.86 -13.69
CA SER A 68 20.81 -1.07 -13.27
C SER A 68 21.71 -1.44 -14.43
N ASP A 69 23.00 -1.15 -14.28
CA ASP A 69 24.09 -1.68 -15.08
C ASP A 69 25.15 -2.25 -14.13
N PRO A 70 25.43 -3.57 -14.15
CA PRO A 70 24.79 -4.61 -14.95
C PRO A 70 23.28 -4.72 -14.69
N GLY A 71 22.51 -5.03 -15.75
CA GLY A 71 21.07 -5.27 -15.66
C GLY A 71 20.74 -6.57 -14.91
N ASP A 72 19.53 -6.66 -14.35
CA ASP A 72 19.08 -7.91 -13.73
C ASP A 72 19.01 -9.05 -14.77
N GLY A 73 19.60 -10.19 -14.43
CA GLY A 73 19.77 -11.34 -15.31
C GLY A 73 20.89 -11.21 -16.35
N ALA A 74 21.65 -10.10 -16.37
CA ALA A 74 22.69 -9.90 -17.36
C ALA A 74 23.81 -10.95 -17.24
N THR A 75 24.35 -11.38 -18.39
CA THR A 75 25.55 -12.22 -18.47
C THR A 75 26.64 -11.43 -19.18
N LEU A 76 27.73 -11.16 -18.47
CA LEU A 76 28.84 -10.34 -18.94
C LEU A 76 30.01 -11.23 -19.36
N ASN A 77 30.65 -10.92 -20.48
CA ASN A 77 31.85 -11.64 -20.94
C ASN A 77 33.13 -11.29 -20.17
N SER A 78 33.06 -10.27 -19.31
CA SER A 78 34.17 -9.80 -18.49
C SER A 78 33.64 -9.09 -17.24
N SER A 79 34.52 -8.95 -16.23
CA SER A 79 34.17 -8.24 -14.99
C SER A 79 33.75 -6.79 -15.28
N PRO A 80 32.64 -6.31 -14.72
CA PRO A 80 32.28 -4.90 -14.81
C PRO A 80 33.29 -4.06 -14.03
N ARG A 81 33.52 -2.81 -14.48
CA ARG A 81 34.36 -1.84 -13.76
C ARG A 81 33.58 -1.03 -12.74
N ALA A 82 32.28 -0.89 -12.93
CA ALA A 82 31.39 -0.15 -12.07
C ALA A 82 30.01 -0.80 -12.05
N LEU A 83 29.25 -0.48 -11.01
CA LEU A 83 27.86 -0.80 -10.82
C LEU A 83 27.09 0.53 -10.80
N HIS A 84 26.06 0.64 -11.62
CA HIS A 84 25.18 1.80 -11.70
C HIS A 84 23.77 1.37 -11.36
N LEU A 85 23.14 2.07 -10.42
CA LEU A 85 21.73 1.90 -10.07
C LEU A 85 21.02 3.22 -10.32
N MET A 86 19.87 3.17 -10.98
CA MET A 86 18.99 4.31 -11.17
C MET A 86 17.68 4.07 -10.42
N PHE A 87 17.20 5.09 -9.74
CA PHE A 87 15.97 5.07 -8.96
C PHE A 87 14.92 5.98 -9.62
N THR A 88 13.64 5.67 -9.43
CA THR A 88 12.55 6.47 -9.99
C THR A 88 12.45 7.86 -9.38
N GLU A 89 12.91 8.03 -8.13
CA GLU A 89 12.95 9.30 -7.41
C GLU A 89 14.26 9.44 -6.61
N GLU A 90 14.54 10.65 -6.12
CA GLU A 90 15.71 10.91 -5.28
C GLU A 90 15.60 10.15 -3.95
N CYS A 91 16.65 9.41 -3.61
CA CYS A 91 16.71 8.67 -2.36
C CYS A 91 18.13 8.64 -1.79
N ARG A 92 18.23 8.46 -0.48
CA ARG A 92 19.51 8.31 0.20
C ARG A 92 19.88 6.83 0.25
N VAL A 93 20.85 6.40 -0.57
CA VAL A 93 21.34 5.01 -0.54
C VAL A 93 22.14 4.77 0.74
N THR A 94 21.58 3.96 1.64
CA THR A 94 22.13 3.68 2.97
C THR A 94 23.06 2.47 2.98
N SER A 95 22.85 1.52 2.07
CA SER A 95 23.68 0.33 1.87
C SER A 95 23.76 -0.05 0.40
N LEU A 96 24.94 -0.46 -0.04
CA LEU A 96 25.17 -1.07 -1.35
C LEU A 96 26.27 -2.11 -1.17
N ARG A 97 26.00 -3.35 -1.56
CA ARG A 97 26.90 -4.49 -1.41
C ARG A 97 26.92 -5.32 -2.68
N LEU A 98 28.05 -5.95 -2.96
CA LEU A 98 28.19 -6.92 -4.03
C LEU A 98 28.54 -8.27 -3.40
N LEU A 99 27.72 -9.28 -3.64
CA LEU A 99 27.92 -10.63 -3.12
C LEU A 99 28.20 -11.59 -4.28
N ASP A 100 29.07 -12.58 -4.05
CA ASP A 100 29.20 -13.74 -4.93
C ASP A 100 28.17 -14.83 -4.60
N GLU A 101 28.20 -15.93 -5.36
CA GLU A 101 27.29 -17.08 -5.20
C GLU A 101 27.34 -17.70 -3.81
N ALA A 102 28.50 -17.68 -3.14
CA ALA A 102 28.67 -18.18 -1.78
C ALA A 102 28.19 -17.18 -0.71
N GLY A 103 27.67 -16.01 -1.12
CA GLY A 103 27.27 -14.93 -0.24
C GLY A 103 28.47 -14.14 0.32
N LYS A 104 29.68 -14.34 -0.21
CA LYS A 104 30.85 -13.58 0.23
C LYS A 104 30.83 -12.20 -0.42
N GLU A 105 31.05 -11.19 0.41
CA GLU A 105 31.10 -9.80 -0.04
C GLU A 105 32.36 -9.54 -0.87
N ARG A 106 32.15 -8.95 -2.04
CA ARG A 106 33.18 -8.47 -2.95
C ARG A 106 33.38 -6.99 -2.72
N GLN A 107 34.64 -6.57 -2.75
CA GLN A 107 34.98 -5.18 -2.51
C GLN A 107 34.40 -4.30 -3.62
N ILE A 108 33.73 -3.23 -3.21
CA ILE A 108 33.29 -2.13 -4.07
C ILE A 108 33.61 -0.80 -3.39
N ARG A 109 33.74 0.27 -4.16
CA ARG A 109 33.90 1.63 -3.65
C ARG A 109 32.71 2.47 -4.12
N ARG A 110 31.84 2.86 -3.19
CA ARG A 110 30.75 3.78 -3.52
C ARG A 110 31.32 5.13 -3.91
N GLU A 111 30.77 5.68 -4.98
CA GLU A 111 31.09 7.01 -5.46
C GLU A 111 30.05 8.01 -4.96
N GLY A 112 30.46 9.28 -4.85
CA GLY A 112 29.61 10.34 -4.35
C GLY A 112 29.43 10.36 -2.83
N GLY A 113 28.62 11.32 -2.39
CA GLY A 113 28.30 11.52 -0.98
C GLY A 113 27.16 10.65 -0.50
N ARG A 114 26.72 10.91 0.74
CA ARG A 114 25.55 10.23 1.32
C ARG A 114 24.26 10.97 0.99
N GLU A 115 24.26 11.99 0.15
CA GLU A 115 23.09 12.81 -0.16
C GLU A 115 22.03 12.03 -0.95
N ALA A 116 20.81 12.57 -0.98
CA ALA A 116 19.75 12.02 -1.81
C ALA A 116 20.09 12.26 -3.29
N ALA A 117 19.91 11.23 -4.11
CA ALA A 117 20.09 11.29 -5.56
C ALA A 117 19.23 10.21 -6.23
N SER A 118 18.88 10.41 -7.49
CA SER A 118 18.16 9.40 -8.30
C SER A 118 19.09 8.33 -8.89
N HIS A 119 20.36 8.29 -8.49
CA HIS A 119 21.32 7.29 -8.94
C HIS A 119 22.36 6.97 -7.87
N ALA A 120 23.00 5.81 -7.99
CA ALA A 120 24.16 5.43 -7.21
C ALA A 120 25.17 4.69 -8.08
N THR A 121 26.44 5.03 -7.92
CA THR A 121 27.56 4.38 -8.61
C THR A 121 28.50 3.76 -7.59
N ALA A 122 29.02 2.57 -7.91
CA ALA A 122 30.13 1.98 -7.17
C ALA A 122 31.15 1.34 -8.10
N THR A 123 32.42 1.67 -7.91
CA THR A 123 33.54 1.08 -8.64
C THR A 123 33.89 -0.30 -8.09
N VAL A 124 34.26 -1.22 -8.99
CA VAL A 124 34.71 -2.58 -8.67
C VAL A 124 36.23 -2.64 -8.86
N PRO A 125 37.04 -2.46 -7.79
CA PRO A 125 38.49 -2.27 -7.91
C PRO A 125 39.26 -3.54 -8.29
N SER A 126 38.67 -4.71 -8.12
CA SER A 126 39.31 -6.00 -8.41
C SER A 126 38.43 -6.81 -9.35
N SER A 127 39.05 -7.42 -10.36
CA SER A 127 38.34 -8.27 -11.32
C SER A 127 37.54 -9.36 -10.61
N LEU A 128 36.28 -9.49 -10.98
CA LEU A 128 35.40 -10.54 -10.52
C LEU A 128 35.74 -11.85 -11.26
N PRO A 129 36.00 -12.95 -10.56
CA PRO A 129 36.08 -14.28 -11.18
C PRO A 129 34.79 -14.63 -11.93
N PRO A 130 34.84 -15.55 -12.91
CA PRO A 130 33.62 -16.09 -13.49
C PRO A 130 32.69 -16.67 -12.41
N GLY A 131 31.40 -16.36 -12.48
CA GLY A 131 30.42 -16.77 -11.48
C GLY A 131 29.17 -15.89 -11.44
N ALA A 132 28.23 -16.26 -10.58
CA ALA A 132 27.03 -15.47 -10.31
C ALA A 132 27.28 -14.44 -9.20
N TYR A 133 26.65 -13.28 -9.34
CA TYR A 133 26.78 -12.14 -8.44
C TYR A 133 25.43 -11.51 -8.14
N ARG A 134 25.36 -10.85 -6.98
CA ARG A 134 24.18 -10.10 -6.55
C ARG A 134 24.57 -8.74 -5.99
N ILE A 135 23.97 -7.70 -6.53
CA ILE A 135 24.05 -6.34 -5.98
C ILE A 135 22.89 -6.18 -5.02
N GLU A 136 23.15 -6.06 -3.72
CA GLU A 136 22.13 -5.77 -2.72
C GLU A 136 22.17 -4.29 -2.35
N TRP A 137 21.01 -3.65 -2.30
CA TRP A 137 20.90 -2.23 -1.99
C TRP A 137 19.82 -1.96 -0.95
N ARG A 138 20.03 -0.89 -0.17
CA ARG A 138 19.01 -0.25 0.67
C ARG A 138 19.05 1.25 0.48
N ALA A 139 17.89 1.86 0.39
CA ALA A 139 17.72 3.29 0.23
C ALA A 139 16.59 3.81 1.11
N MET A 140 16.64 5.09 1.47
CA MET A 140 15.59 5.79 2.20
C MET A 140 15.05 6.91 1.32
N GLY A 141 13.74 6.90 1.05
CA GLY A 141 13.06 7.96 0.30
C GLY A 141 12.94 9.26 1.12
N GLY A 142 12.51 10.35 0.48
CA GLY A 142 12.30 11.65 1.14
C GLY A 142 11.20 11.62 2.22
N ASP A 143 10.28 10.66 2.14
CA ASP A 143 9.22 10.39 3.11
C ASP A 143 9.67 9.54 4.32
N GLY A 144 10.94 9.10 4.33
CA GLY A 144 11.51 8.27 5.39
C GLY A 144 11.28 6.77 5.22
N HIS A 145 10.57 6.31 4.17
CA HIS A 145 10.41 4.89 3.92
C HIS A 145 11.73 4.27 3.46
N VAL A 146 12.10 3.16 4.09
CA VAL A 146 13.28 2.36 3.70
C VAL A 146 12.85 1.30 2.70
N MET A 147 13.54 1.28 1.57
CA MET A 147 13.38 0.31 0.50
C MET A 147 14.66 -0.48 0.33
N SER A 148 14.51 -1.70 -0.20
CA SER A 148 15.64 -2.59 -0.47
C SER A 148 15.35 -3.47 -1.66
N GLY A 149 16.39 -3.92 -2.31
CA GLY A 149 16.27 -4.86 -3.42
C GLY A 149 17.59 -5.53 -3.75
N ALA A 150 17.53 -6.37 -4.78
CA ALA A 150 18.69 -7.06 -5.29
C ALA A 150 18.65 -7.15 -6.81
N VAL A 151 19.82 -7.00 -7.44
CA VAL A 151 20.03 -7.21 -8.87
C VAL A 151 20.98 -8.39 -9.03
N ARG A 152 20.67 -9.34 -9.91
CA ARG A 152 21.52 -10.52 -10.18
C ARG A 152 22.18 -10.39 -11.54
N PHE A 153 23.44 -10.79 -11.64
CA PHE A 153 24.14 -10.91 -12.93
C PHE A 153 25.19 -12.02 -12.86
N ALA A 154 25.70 -12.45 -14.00
CA ALA A 154 26.77 -13.42 -14.10
C ALA A 154 27.95 -12.85 -14.89
N VAL A 155 29.16 -13.25 -14.53
CA VAL A 155 30.38 -13.02 -15.32
C VAL A 155 30.83 -14.36 -15.89
N THR A 156 31.05 -14.41 -17.19
CA THR A 156 31.67 -15.55 -17.89
C THR A 156 33.11 -15.19 -18.23
N SER A 157 33.93 -16.21 -18.45
CA SER A 157 35.24 -15.99 -19.05
C SER A 157 35.06 -15.93 -20.57
N SER A 158 35.35 -14.80 -21.20
CA SER A 158 35.63 -14.81 -22.64
C SER A 158 36.85 -15.70 -22.88
N ARG A 159 36.71 -16.73 -23.72
CA ARG A 159 37.85 -17.52 -24.22
C ARG A 159 38.64 -16.72 -25.25
#